data_AF-A0A3M0ZXZ8-F1
#
_entry.id   AF-A0A3M0ZXZ8-F1
#
_cell.length_a   1.000
_cell.length_b   1.000
_cell.length_c   1.000
_cell.angle_alpha   90.00
_cell.angle_beta   90.00
_cell.angle_gamma   90.00
#
_symmetry.space_group_name_H-M   'P 1'
#
loop_
_entity.id
_entity.type
_entity.pdbx_description
1 polymer ?
#
loop_
_entity_poly.entity_id
_entity_poly.type
_entity_poly.pdbx_seq_one_letter_code
_entity_poly.pdbx_strand_id
1 'polypeptide(L)'
;HYSPYVYPTWYDEGFAEYLATTEFQGDKAKIGAPAIPRFIALKRAGHWLPLRELLEAKGNYIGEMGTGLQRDRRRGWSGTQFQYAQGWLFTHFLNNSKRFRPGITKYIAALNTPGVDEKKAFEKAFGVSYGEMDDEVRKYWGTRELPYFKVNLKGRIPPYRIETRTLSPVETVAVDYEARLLTGQPGGTGSAARKAFEAVRAAGIRSDDMTLHLAEIAAQDERWDDALAEVERLLARNDKDVRALVAKVAILRERAGDEGLDPDLRKQVRALCIRAIRADPTFVPALLAYAQLALEKDGPVSHTTEKIIASINYLAPEIEEGRILEAKMLAKKGDLESARQKISLMMSWAGGIRERKQYERLLEELEALAEKAKSG
;
A
#
# COMPACT_ATOMS: atom_id res chain seq x y z
N HIS A 1 3.44 -8.40 8.25
CA HIS A 1 2.08 -7.86 8.14
C HIS A 1 1.60 -8.15 6.73
N TYR A 2 0.80 -9.19 6.53
CA TYR A 2 0.04 -9.41 5.30
C TYR A 2 -1.42 -9.52 5.74
N SER A 3 -2.13 -8.40 5.77
CA SER A 3 -3.52 -8.36 6.16
C SER A 3 -4.34 -7.77 5.02
N PRO A 4 -5.46 -8.39 4.62
CA PRO A 4 -6.37 -7.85 3.60
C PRO A 4 -7.19 -6.65 4.11
N TYR A 5 -6.94 -6.19 5.33
CA TYR A 5 -7.70 -5.14 5.96
C TYR A 5 -7.04 -3.78 5.77
N VAL A 6 -7.86 -2.79 5.44
CA VAL A 6 -7.52 -1.38 5.58
C VAL A 6 -7.66 -1.00 7.05
N TYR A 7 -6.68 -0.27 7.56
CA TYR A 7 -6.65 0.18 8.95
C TYR A 7 -7.14 1.62 9.06
N PRO A 8 -7.90 1.99 10.11
CA PRO A 8 -8.18 3.39 10.39
C PRO A 8 -6.88 4.11 10.77
N THR A 9 -6.68 5.32 10.27
CA THR A 9 -5.47 6.13 10.39
C THR A 9 -5.05 6.30 11.86
N TRP A 10 -5.99 6.40 12.80
CA TRP A 10 -5.65 6.48 14.23
C TRP A 10 -4.92 5.23 14.73
N TYR A 11 -5.28 4.05 14.21
CA TYR A 11 -4.68 2.78 14.59
C TYR A 11 -3.41 2.54 13.79
N ASP A 12 -3.41 2.83 12.49
CA ASP A 12 -2.24 2.65 11.64
C ASP A 12 -1.06 3.49 12.17
N GLU A 13 -1.27 4.80 12.34
CA GLU A 13 -0.27 5.70 12.90
C GLU A 13 0.00 5.40 14.38
N GLY A 14 -1.04 5.14 15.15
CA GLY A 14 -0.88 4.81 16.57
C GLY A 14 -0.07 3.54 16.81
N PHE A 15 -0.22 2.55 15.93
CA PHE A 15 0.51 1.29 15.98
C PHE A 15 1.94 1.46 15.47
N ALA A 16 2.15 2.27 14.43
CA ALA A 16 3.49 2.67 14.00
C ALA A 16 4.26 3.36 15.13
N GLU A 17 3.65 4.35 15.81
CA GLU A 17 4.23 5.02 16.98
C GLU A 17 4.49 4.07 18.15
N TYR A 18 3.59 3.10 18.37
CA TYR A 18 3.75 2.07 19.38
C TYR A 18 4.96 1.16 19.08
N LEU A 19 5.13 0.73 17.83
CA LEU A 19 6.25 -0.10 17.40
C LEU A 19 7.57 0.65 17.24
N ALA A 20 7.54 1.95 16.92
CA ALA A 20 8.73 2.79 16.75
C ALA A 20 9.60 2.87 18.01
N THR A 21 9.02 2.57 19.17
CA THR A 21 9.72 2.51 20.46
C THR A 21 10.36 1.15 20.76
N THR A 22 10.38 0.25 19.78
CA THR A 22 10.95 -1.08 19.97
C THR A 22 12.47 -0.99 20.15
N GLU A 23 12.97 -1.56 21.24
CA GLU A 23 14.40 -1.63 21.54
C GLU A 23 14.86 -3.07 21.52
N PHE A 24 15.99 -3.34 20.86
CA PHE A 24 16.65 -4.65 20.85
C PHE A 24 17.90 -4.63 21.73
N GLN A 25 18.03 -5.60 22.63
CA GLN A 25 19.19 -5.79 23.50
C GLN A 25 19.56 -7.28 23.54
N GLY A 26 20.46 -7.69 22.63
CA GLY A 26 20.77 -9.11 22.43
C GLY A 26 19.51 -9.91 22.07
N ASP A 27 19.28 -11.02 22.77
CA ASP A 27 18.11 -11.89 22.57
C ASP A 27 16.81 -11.34 23.22
N LYS A 28 16.72 -10.04 23.50
CA LYS A 28 15.54 -9.42 24.11
C LYS A 28 15.06 -8.25 23.29
N ALA A 29 13.75 -8.15 23.10
CA ALA A 29 13.09 -6.96 22.59
C ALA A 29 12.16 -6.36 23.65
N LYS A 30 12.14 -5.04 23.75
CA LYS A 30 11.06 -4.29 24.40
C LYS A 30 10.13 -3.77 23.32
N ILE A 31 8.83 -3.97 23.44
CA ILE A 31 7.84 -3.53 22.46
C ILE A 31 6.78 -2.69 23.15
N GLY A 32 6.47 -1.52 22.56
CA GLY A 32 5.43 -0.64 23.09
C GLY A 32 5.87 0.19 24.28
N ALA A 33 7.13 0.63 24.31
CA ALA A 33 7.57 1.58 25.32
C ALA A 33 6.90 2.96 25.09
N PRO A 34 6.91 3.86 26.09
CA PRO A 34 6.32 5.18 25.91
C PRO A 34 6.99 5.98 24.79
N ALA A 35 6.21 6.43 23.81
CA ALA A 35 6.70 7.35 22.78
C ALA A 35 6.86 8.74 23.40
N ILE A 36 8.08 9.08 23.82
CA ILE A 36 8.38 10.30 24.59
C ILE A 36 7.84 11.57 23.93
N PRO A 37 8.02 11.81 22.61
CA PRO A 37 7.46 13.00 21.97
C PRO A 37 5.94 13.08 22.07
N ARG A 38 5.24 11.95 21.90
CA ARG A 38 3.77 11.85 21.99
C ARG A 38 3.28 12.05 23.41
N PHE A 39 3.98 11.48 24.39
CA PHE A 39 3.70 11.71 25.80
C PHE A 39 3.80 13.20 26.16
N ILE A 40 4.86 13.88 25.72
CA ILE A 40 5.06 15.31 25.97
C ILE A 40 3.95 16.14 25.31
N ALA A 41 3.57 15.82 24.07
CA ALA A 41 2.48 16.48 23.36
C ALA A 41 1.17 16.38 24.15
N LEU A 42 0.78 15.18 24.58
CA LEU A 42 -0.44 14.94 25.37
C LEU A 42 -0.41 15.60 26.75
N LYS A 43 0.77 15.66 27.38
CA LYS A 43 0.96 16.32 28.69
C LYS A 43 0.82 17.84 28.58
N ARG A 44 1.28 18.43 27.48
CA ARG A 44 1.22 19.89 27.24
C ARG A 44 -0.09 20.34 26.62
N ALA A 45 -0.86 19.44 26.04
CA ALA A 45 -2.15 19.76 25.46
C ALA A 45 -3.13 20.24 26.54
N GLY A 46 -3.73 21.42 26.33
CA GLY A 46 -4.77 21.96 27.20
C GLY A 46 -6.10 21.22 27.07
N HIS A 47 -6.42 20.75 25.85
CA HIS A 47 -7.62 19.96 25.56
C HIS A 47 -7.32 18.90 24.50
N TRP A 48 -7.75 17.67 24.74
CA TRP A 48 -7.67 16.57 23.78
C TRP A 48 -8.83 16.62 22.79
N LEU A 49 -8.69 15.94 21.66
CA LEU A 49 -9.83 15.59 20.81
C LEU A 49 -10.75 14.62 21.55
N PRO A 50 -12.08 14.80 21.50
CA PRO A 50 -13.01 13.72 21.82
C PRO A 50 -12.65 12.45 21.02
N LEU A 51 -12.61 11.28 21.67
CA LEU A 51 -12.27 10.02 20.99
C LEU A 51 -13.15 9.74 19.76
N ARG A 52 -14.42 10.17 19.80
CA ARG A 52 -15.35 10.11 18.66
C ARG A 52 -14.75 10.73 17.40
N GLU A 53 -14.12 11.91 17.50
CA GLU A 53 -13.53 12.60 16.35
C GLU A 53 -12.32 11.83 15.79
N LEU A 54 -11.53 11.20 16.67
CA LEU A 54 -10.41 10.36 16.27
C LEU A 54 -10.88 9.11 15.51
N LEU A 55 -12.00 8.51 15.97
CA LEU A 55 -12.59 7.32 15.35
C LEU A 55 -13.25 7.64 14.00
N GLU A 56 -14.02 8.73 13.94
CA GLU A 56 -14.75 9.16 12.73
C GLU A 56 -13.84 9.68 11.62
N ALA A 57 -12.58 10.03 11.92
CA ALA A 57 -11.58 10.32 10.90
C ALA A 57 -11.37 9.12 9.97
N LYS A 58 -11.53 7.89 10.49
CA LYS A 58 -11.40 6.63 9.76
C LYS A 58 -10.12 6.58 8.92
N GLY A 59 -10.20 6.69 7.60
CA GLY A 59 -9.06 6.68 6.66
C GLY A 59 -8.43 8.05 6.37
N ASN A 60 -8.91 9.12 7.03
CA ASN A 60 -8.49 10.49 6.76
C ASN A 60 -7.57 11.03 7.84
N TYR A 61 -6.66 11.92 7.45
CA TYR A 61 -6.00 12.80 8.39
C TYR A 61 -6.95 13.91 8.84
N ILE A 62 -7.05 14.15 10.16
CA ILE A 62 -7.88 15.23 10.73
C ILE A 62 -7.45 16.60 10.16
N GLY A 63 -6.18 16.75 9.83
CA GLY A 63 -5.61 17.90 9.14
C GLY A 63 -6.18 18.17 7.75
N GLU A 64 -6.91 17.25 7.14
CA GLU A 64 -7.40 17.32 5.76
C GLU A 64 -8.94 17.36 5.68
N MET A 65 -9.64 17.03 6.77
CA MET A 65 -11.10 16.95 6.81
C MET A 65 -11.83 18.31 6.72
N GLY A 66 -11.12 19.44 6.67
CA GLY A 66 -11.72 20.77 6.51
C GLY A 66 -12.63 21.22 7.66
N THR A 67 -12.65 20.49 8.77
CA THR A 67 -13.50 20.79 9.94
C THR A 67 -12.83 21.80 10.88
N GLY A 68 -13.62 22.40 11.80
CA GLY A 68 -13.11 23.25 12.87
C GLY A 68 -12.06 22.59 13.79
N LEU A 69 -11.81 21.29 13.61
CA LEU A 69 -10.82 20.49 14.31
C LEU A 69 -9.37 20.83 13.93
N GLN A 70 -9.15 21.37 12.73
CA GLN A 70 -7.81 21.78 12.28
C GLN A 70 -7.24 22.96 13.09
N ARG A 71 -8.11 23.84 13.61
CA ARG A 71 -7.74 25.19 14.07
C ARG A 71 -8.28 25.56 15.45
N ASP A 72 -8.61 24.59 16.30
CA ASP A 72 -8.95 24.93 17.68
C ASP A 72 -7.71 25.47 18.41
N ARG A 73 -7.63 26.81 18.47
CA ARG A 73 -6.55 27.56 19.14
C ARG A 73 -6.39 27.17 20.61
N ARG A 74 -7.44 26.65 21.27
CA ARG A 74 -7.37 26.22 22.67
C ARG A 74 -6.54 24.95 22.87
N ARG A 75 -6.33 24.15 21.82
CA ARG A 75 -5.60 22.88 21.91
C ARG A 75 -4.09 23.04 21.80
N GLY A 76 -3.62 24.14 21.20
CA GLY A 76 -2.18 24.46 21.06
C GLY A 76 -1.42 23.61 20.03
N TRP A 77 -2.05 22.59 19.42
CA TRP A 77 -1.47 21.71 18.39
C TRP A 77 -2.48 21.47 17.26
N SER A 78 -1.99 21.07 16.07
CA SER A 78 -2.86 20.73 14.94
C SER A 78 -3.60 19.41 15.17
N GLY A 79 -4.76 19.26 14.52
CA GLY A 79 -5.54 18.00 14.56
C GLY A 79 -4.72 16.78 14.17
N THR A 80 -3.83 16.89 13.18
CA THR A 80 -2.91 15.82 12.79
C THR A 80 -1.97 15.42 13.92
N GLN A 81 -1.36 16.37 14.64
CA GLN A 81 -0.47 16.07 15.77
C GLN A 81 -1.21 15.33 16.89
N PHE A 82 -2.46 15.69 17.15
CA PHE A 82 -3.32 14.94 18.07
C PHE A 82 -3.69 13.56 17.55
N GLN A 83 -3.90 13.39 16.25
CA GLN A 83 -4.18 12.08 15.66
C GLN A 83 -3.02 11.10 15.90
N TYR A 84 -1.77 11.53 15.69
CA TYR A 84 -0.59 10.73 16.04
C TYR A 84 -0.53 10.46 17.56
N ALA A 85 -0.67 11.51 18.39
CA ALA A 85 -0.45 11.38 19.83
C ALA A 85 -1.56 10.59 20.55
N GLN A 86 -2.83 10.88 20.27
CA GLN A 86 -3.97 10.13 20.80
C GLN A 86 -4.13 8.77 20.12
N GLY A 87 -3.78 8.63 18.84
CA GLY A 87 -3.70 7.34 18.16
C GLY A 87 -2.71 6.41 18.83
N TRP A 88 -1.50 6.91 19.15
CA TRP A 88 -0.52 6.19 19.95
C TRP A 88 -1.07 5.79 21.31
N LEU A 89 -1.63 6.74 22.08
CA LEU A 89 -2.15 6.45 23.42
C LEU A 89 -3.28 5.41 23.38
N PHE A 90 -4.22 5.55 22.45
CA PHE A 90 -5.36 4.64 22.33
C PHE A 90 -4.88 3.24 21.92
N THR A 91 -3.96 3.15 20.95
CA THR A 91 -3.35 1.88 20.55
C THR A 91 -2.58 1.23 21.69
N HIS A 92 -1.81 2.02 22.44
CA HIS A 92 -1.08 1.56 23.62
C HIS A 92 -2.04 1.03 24.70
N PHE A 93 -3.13 1.75 24.97
CA PHE A 93 -4.17 1.32 25.91
C PHE A 93 -4.81 0.00 25.48
N LEU A 94 -5.25 -0.09 24.23
CA LEU A 94 -5.92 -1.29 23.71
C LEU A 94 -5.00 -2.51 23.77
N ASN A 95 -3.72 -2.37 23.41
CA ASN A 95 -2.77 -3.48 23.42
C ASN A 95 -2.39 -3.97 24.82
N ASN A 96 -2.45 -3.08 25.82
CA ASN A 96 -2.13 -3.40 27.22
C ASN A 96 -3.38 -3.74 28.06
N SER A 97 -4.59 -3.55 27.53
CA SER A 97 -5.84 -3.95 28.18
C SER A 97 -6.23 -5.37 27.81
N LYS A 98 -6.23 -6.29 28.79
CA LYS A 98 -6.76 -7.66 28.59
C LYS A 98 -8.24 -7.65 28.15
N ARG A 99 -9.02 -6.68 28.63
CA ARG A 99 -10.45 -6.52 28.31
C ARG A 99 -10.66 -6.07 26.86
N PHE A 100 -9.91 -5.06 26.40
CA PHE A 100 -10.19 -4.42 25.11
C PHE A 100 -9.35 -4.94 23.95
N ARG A 101 -8.18 -5.56 24.21
CA ARG A 101 -7.29 -6.09 23.17
C ARG A 101 -7.98 -7.00 22.15
N PRO A 102 -8.85 -7.96 22.54
CA PRO A 102 -9.54 -8.81 21.56
C PRO A 102 -10.50 -8.04 20.64
N GLY A 103 -10.95 -6.85 21.05
CA GLY A 103 -11.82 -5.98 20.28
C GLY A 103 -11.13 -5.34 19.06
N ILE A 104 -9.79 -5.18 19.09
CA ILE A 104 -9.01 -4.56 18.00
C ILE A 104 -9.28 -5.29 16.67
N THR A 105 -9.03 -6.60 16.64
CA THR A 105 -9.22 -7.41 15.43
C THR A 105 -10.68 -7.45 14.99
N LYS A 106 -11.62 -7.55 15.95
CA LYS A 106 -13.07 -7.56 15.65
C LYS A 106 -13.51 -6.25 15.01
N TYR A 107 -13.04 -5.12 15.53
CA TYR A 107 -13.41 -3.81 15.04
C TYR A 107 -12.82 -3.55 13.65
N ILE A 108 -11.53 -3.80 13.46
CA ILE A 108 -10.86 -3.62 12.16
C ILE A 108 -11.51 -4.51 11.08
N ALA A 109 -11.81 -5.78 11.41
CA ALA A 109 -12.51 -6.66 10.48
C ALA A 109 -13.92 -6.12 10.13
N ALA A 110 -14.65 -5.60 11.12
CA ALA A 110 -15.97 -5.03 10.89
C ALA A 110 -15.91 -3.78 9.99
N LEU A 111 -14.94 -2.89 10.19
CA LEU A 111 -14.75 -1.68 9.35
C LEU A 111 -14.48 -2.01 7.88
N ASN A 112 -13.99 -3.22 7.58
CA ASN A 112 -13.73 -3.71 6.23
C ASN A 112 -14.94 -4.45 5.62
N THR A 113 -16.14 -4.28 6.19
CA THR A 113 -17.39 -4.78 5.62
C THR A 113 -18.12 -3.64 4.90
N PRO A 114 -18.58 -3.85 3.65
CA PRO A 114 -19.39 -2.84 2.94
C PRO A 114 -20.62 -2.42 3.75
N GLY A 115 -20.86 -1.11 3.85
CA GLY A 115 -22.08 -0.56 4.48
C GLY A 115 -22.15 -0.70 6.01
N VAL A 116 -21.05 -1.03 6.69
CA VAL A 116 -21.04 -1.19 8.15
C VAL A 116 -21.36 0.13 8.87
N ASP A 117 -22.19 0.04 9.92
CA ASP A 117 -22.37 1.11 10.90
C ASP A 117 -21.18 1.08 11.88
N GLU A 118 -20.26 2.03 11.72
CA GLU A 118 -18.98 2.06 12.43
C GLU A 118 -19.16 2.17 13.96
N LYS A 119 -20.18 2.91 14.40
CA LYS A 119 -20.47 3.08 15.83
C LYS A 119 -20.97 1.78 16.43
N LYS A 120 -21.93 1.11 15.77
CA LYS A 120 -22.41 -0.21 16.22
C LYS A 120 -21.32 -1.27 16.17
N ALA A 121 -20.46 -1.22 15.15
CA ALA A 121 -19.31 -2.11 15.04
C ALA A 121 -18.35 -1.95 16.22
N PHE A 122 -18.09 -0.71 16.63
CA PHE A 122 -17.26 -0.42 17.79
C PHE A 122 -17.88 -0.94 19.09
N GLU A 123 -19.16 -0.61 19.33
CA GLU A 123 -19.89 -1.04 20.53
C GLU A 123 -19.91 -2.57 20.64
N LYS A 124 -20.12 -3.27 19.52
CA LYS A 124 -20.04 -4.73 19.45
C LYS A 124 -18.64 -5.28 19.71
N ALA A 125 -17.60 -4.59 19.26
CA ALA A 125 -16.21 -5.05 19.38
C ALA A 125 -15.64 -4.85 20.79
N PHE A 126 -15.94 -3.72 21.43
CA PHE A 126 -15.36 -3.31 22.71
C PHE A 126 -16.34 -3.42 23.90
N GLY A 127 -17.64 -3.57 23.64
CA GLY A 127 -18.67 -3.70 24.67
C GLY A 127 -18.96 -2.40 25.42
N VAL A 128 -18.57 -1.25 24.87
CA VAL A 128 -18.76 0.09 25.43
C VAL A 128 -18.97 1.10 24.29
N SER A 129 -19.64 2.21 24.60
CA SER A 129 -19.80 3.35 23.68
C SER A 129 -18.48 4.13 23.49
N TYR A 130 -18.46 5.03 22.51
CA TYR A 130 -17.32 5.94 22.30
C TYR A 130 -17.02 6.81 23.54
N GLY A 131 -18.05 7.28 24.24
CA GLY A 131 -17.88 8.14 25.42
C GLY A 131 -17.26 7.37 26.57
N GLU A 132 -17.80 6.19 26.88
CA GLU A 132 -17.26 5.30 27.91
C GLU A 132 -15.82 4.88 27.60
N MET A 133 -15.48 4.66 26.32
CA MET A 133 -14.08 4.40 25.94
C MET A 133 -13.18 5.63 26.15
N ASP A 134 -13.65 6.84 25.83
CA ASP A 134 -12.87 8.07 26.08
C ASP A 134 -12.52 8.19 27.58
N ASP A 135 -13.48 7.91 28.46
CA ASP A 135 -13.27 7.90 29.91
C ASP A 135 -12.25 6.85 30.35
N GLU A 136 -12.33 5.63 29.81
CA GLU A 136 -11.37 4.54 30.11
C GLU A 136 -9.94 4.92 29.66
N VAL A 137 -9.79 5.53 28.49
CA VAL A 137 -8.49 5.99 27.96
C VAL A 137 -7.94 7.14 28.81
N ARG A 138 -8.78 8.09 29.23
CA ARG A 138 -8.37 9.20 30.11
C ARG A 138 -7.96 8.69 31.48
N LYS A 139 -8.70 7.73 32.05
CA LYS A 139 -8.35 7.07 33.31
C LYS A 139 -7.01 6.36 33.19
N TYR A 140 -6.81 5.59 32.13
CA TYR A 140 -5.55 4.92 31.85
C TYR A 140 -4.38 5.91 31.79
N TRP A 141 -4.51 7.01 31.04
CA TRP A 141 -3.51 8.07 31.01
C TRP A 141 -3.23 8.68 32.38
N GLY A 142 -4.26 8.85 33.22
CA GLY A 142 -4.17 9.38 34.57
C GLY A 142 -3.27 8.54 35.50
N THR A 143 -3.21 7.22 35.30
CA THR A 143 -2.35 6.33 36.09
C THR A 143 -0.86 6.61 35.89
N ARG A 144 -0.49 7.12 34.70
CA ARG A 144 0.90 7.24 34.23
C ARG A 144 1.67 5.92 34.16
N GLU A 145 1.00 4.79 34.33
CA GLU A 145 1.55 3.46 34.16
C GLU A 145 1.41 3.10 32.67
N LEU A 146 2.52 3.22 31.94
CA LEU A 146 2.61 2.89 30.51
C LEU A 146 3.49 1.65 30.33
N PRO A 147 2.94 0.44 30.58
CA PRO A 147 3.69 -0.81 30.48
C PRO A 147 4.06 -1.15 29.04
N TYR A 148 5.13 -1.90 28.90
CA TYR A 148 5.63 -2.43 27.63
C TYR A 148 5.85 -3.95 27.74
N PHE A 149 5.88 -4.63 26.60
CA PHE A 149 6.14 -6.05 26.55
C PHE A 149 7.64 -6.34 26.46
N LYS A 150 8.09 -7.37 27.18
CA LYS A 150 9.43 -7.94 27.01
C LYS A 150 9.31 -9.26 26.27
N VAL A 151 9.98 -9.37 25.13
CA VAL A 151 9.99 -10.57 24.28
C VAL A 151 11.38 -11.19 24.30
N ASN A 152 11.46 -12.47 24.60
CA ASN A 152 12.68 -13.25 24.42
C ASN A 152 12.76 -13.74 22.97
N LEU A 153 13.81 -13.33 22.26
CA LEU A 153 14.07 -13.64 20.85
C LEU A 153 14.95 -14.88 20.67
N LYS A 154 15.52 -15.44 21.75
CA LYS A 154 16.40 -16.60 21.69
C LYS A 154 15.71 -17.76 20.98
N GLY A 155 16.30 -18.22 19.88
CA GLY A 155 15.76 -19.30 19.05
C GLY A 155 14.48 -18.95 18.27
N ARG A 156 14.05 -17.68 18.26
CA ARG A 156 12.87 -17.22 17.49
C ARG A 156 13.23 -16.57 16.17
N ILE A 157 14.46 -16.09 16.05
CA ILE A 157 14.98 -15.48 14.83
C ILE A 157 16.06 -16.42 14.27
N PRO A 158 15.97 -16.83 12.99
CA PRO A 158 17.03 -17.63 12.39
C PRO A 158 18.35 -16.83 12.39
N PRO A 159 19.51 -17.49 12.53
CA PRO A 159 20.78 -16.80 12.43
C PRO A 159 20.87 -16.12 11.06
N TYR A 160 21.13 -14.81 11.06
CA TYR A 160 21.34 -14.03 9.86
C TYR A 160 22.68 -13.31 9.96
N ARG A 161 23.35 -13.18 8.82
CA ARG A 161 24.58 -12.40 8.68
C ARG A 161 24.23 -11.15 7.89
N ILE A 162 24.40 -9.98 8.52
CA ILE A 162 24.36 -8.71 7.79
C ILE A 162 25.76 -8.48 7.23
N GLU A 163 25.86 -8.40 5.91
CA GLU A 163 27.07 -7.96 5.23
C GLU A 163 26.90 -6.48 4.86
N THR A 164 27.90 -5.68 5.19
CA THR A 164 27.93 -4.26 4.84
C THR A 164 29.16 -3.98 4.01
N ARG A 165 29.04 -3.02 3.10
CA ARG A 165 30.16 -2.48 2.33
C ARG A 165 29.99 -0.98 2.16
N THR A 166 31.10 -0.30 1.96
CA THR A 166 31.09 1.11 1.54
C THR A 166 30.71 1.19 0.06
N LEU A 167 29.82 2.13 -0.28
CA LEU A 167 29.50 2.42 -1.67
C LEU A 167 30.69 3.11 -2.35
N SER A 168 30.95 2.74 -3.60
CA SER A 168 31.92 3.46 -4.43
C SER A 168 31.42 4.87 -4.78
N PRO A 169 32.31 5.82 -5.14
CA PRO A 169 31.89 7.17 -5.52
C PRO A 169 30.85 7.21 -6.64
N VAL A 170 30.94 6.30 -7.62
CA VAL A 170 30.00 6.21 -8.74
C VAL A 170 28.62 5.74 -8.29
N GLU A 171 28.55 4.80 -7.33
CA GLU A 171 27.29 4.38 -6.73
C GLU A 171 26.67 5.48 -5.88
N THR A 172 27.47 6.20 -5.10
CA THR A 172 26.97 7.30 -4.25
C THR A 172 26.21 8.35 -5.06
N VAL A 173 26.70 8.66 -6.27
CA VAL A 173 26.01 9.59 -7.18
C VAL A 173 24.68 9.00 -7.68
N ALA A 174 24.65 7.70 -7.99
CA ALA A 174 23.45 7.05 -8.53
C ALA A 174 22.34 6.82 -7.50
N VAL A 175 22.65 6.72 -6.19
CA VAL A 175 21.65 6.40 -5.16
C VAL A 175 20.50 7.40 -5.10
N ASP A 176 20.78 8.70 -5.19
CA ASP A 176 19.70 9.72 -5.16
C ASP A 176 18.81 9.63 -6.41
N TYR A 177 19.41 9.39 -7.58
CA TYR A 177 18.66 9.17 -8.82
C TYR A 177 17.81 7.91 -8.76
N GLU A 178 18.36 6.80 -8.27
CA GLU A 178 17.64 5.54 -8.10
C GLU A 178 16.48 5.68 -7.12
N ALA A 179 16.69 6.34 -5.97
CA ALA A 179 15.64 6.59 -5.00
C ALA A 179 14.49 7.43 -5.61
N ARG A 180 14.83 8.47 -6.38
CA ARG A 180 13.82 9.29 -7.06
C ARG A 180 13.08 8.52 -8.15
N LEU A 181 13.79 7.74 -8.95
CA LEU A 181 13.20 6.90 -10.00
C LEU A 181 12.17 5.95 -9.40
N LEU A 182 12.60 5.15 -8.41
CA LEU A 182 11.76 4.13 -7.75
C LEU A 182 10.56 4.72 -7.00
N THR A 183 10.62 6.00 -6.61
CA THR A 183 9.52 6.69 -5.90
C THR A 183 8.71 7.61 -6.82
N GLY A 184 9.01 7.65 -8.12
CA GLY A 184 8.37 8.54 -9.10
C GLY A 184 8.58 10.03 -8.80
N GLN A 185 9.62 10.39 -8.05
CA GLN A 185 9.93 11.77 -7.69
C GLN A 185 10.66 12.49 -8.82
N PRO A 186 10.44 13.81 -8.98
CA PRO A 186 11.17 14.59 -9.99
C PRO A 186 12.69 14.46 -9.86
N GLY A 187 13.34 14.38 -11.02
CA GLY A 187 14.79 14.31 -11.11
C GLY A 187 15.38 12.89 -11.01
N GLY A 188 14.56 11.84 -10.90
CA GLY A 188 15.02 10.44 -11.00
C GLY A 188 15.35 9.99 -12.43
N THR A 189 15.04 10.82 -13.43
CA THR A 189 15.08 10.48 -14.85
C THR A 189 15.87 11.53 -15.64
N GLY A 190 15.99 11.33 -16.96
CA GLY A 190 16.72 12.24 -17.85
C GLY A 190 18.23 12.02 -17.89
N SER A 191 18.93 12.95 -18.56
CA SER A 191 20.34 12.75 -18.97
C SER A 191 21.31 12.56 -17.80
N ALA A 192 21.09 13.22 -16.66
CA ALA A 192 21.96 13.09 -15.49
C ALA A 192 21.81 11.71 -14.82
N ALA A 193 20.56 11.26 -14.61
CA ALA A 193 20.27 9.93 -14.07
C ALA A 193 20.81 8.83 -15.01
N ARG A 194 20.57 8.96 -16.31
CA ARG A 194 21.11 8.05 -17.34
C ARG A 194 22.64 7.92 -17.24
N LYS A 195 23.37 9.05 -17.20
CA LYS A 195 24.84 9.04 -17.08
C LYS A 195 25.32 8.38 -15.78
N ALA A 196 24.60 8.61 -14.67
CA ALA A 196 24.94 7.98 -13.39
C ALA A 196 24.78 6.45 -13.48
N PHE A 197 23.67 5.96 -14.02
CA PHE A 197 23.43 4.52 -14.17
C PHE A 197 24.36 3.86 -15.19
N GLU A 198 24.68 4.54 -16.30
CA GLU A 198 25.70 4.10 -17.26
C GLU A 198 27.08 3.95 -16.61
N ALA A 199 27.48 4.90 -15.76
CA ALA A 199 28.75 4.85 -15.06
C ALA A 199 28.81 3.70 -14.03
N VAL A 200 27.74 3.48 -13.27
CA VAL A 200 27.64 2.34 -12.32
C VAL A 200 27.69 1.02 -13.09
N ARG A 201 26.96 0.93 -14.21
CA ARG A 201 26.97 -0.25 -15.08
C ARG A 201 28.35 -0.53 -15.67
N ALA A 202 29.04 0.50 -16.16
CA ALA A 202 30.38 0.39 -16.75
C ALA A 202 31.44 -0.04 -15.71
N ALA A 203 31.23 0.29 -14.43
CA ALA A 203 32.03 -0.21 -13.32
C ALA A 203 31.73 -1.69 -12.97
N GLY A 204 30.78 -2.34 -13.65
CA GLY A 204 30.37 -3.72 -13.39
C GLY A 204 29.55 -3.90 -12.12
N ILE A 205 29.00 -2.82 -11.56
CA ILE A 205 28.27 -2.84 -10.30
C ILE A 205 26.77 -2.89 -10.60
N ARG A 206 26.05 -3.87 -10.03
CA ARG A 206 24.59 -4.02 -10.17
C ARG A 206 24.12 -3.82 -11.62
N SER A 207 24.88 -4.33 -12.60
CA SER A 207 24.71 -3.99 -14.02
C SER A 207 23.32 -4.32 -14.55
N ASP A 208 22.66 -5.35 -14.01
CA ASP A 208 21.31 -5.74 -14.41
C ASP A 208 20.25 -4.75 -13.88
N ASP A 209 20.37 -4.31 -12.61
CA ASP A 209 19.49 -3.27 -12.07
C ASP A 209 19.65 -1.96 -12.86
N MET A 210 20.91 -1.56 -13.14
CA MET A 210 21.16 -0.33 -13.92
C MET A 210 20.64 -0.43 -15.36
N THR A 211 20.70 -1.61 -15.97
CA THR A 211 20.15 -1.84 -17.31
C THR A 211 18.63 -1.72 -17.32
N LEU A 212 17.95 -2.21 -16.28
CA LEU A 212 16.50 -2.03 -16.13
C LEU A 212 16.12 -0.55 -15.96
N HIS A 213 16.83 0.20 -15.12
CA HIS A 213 16.61 1.64 -14.93
C HIS A 213 16.85 2.44 -16.21
N LEU A 214 17.86 2.05 -17.00
CA LEU A 214 18.12 2.67 -18.31
C LEU A 214 17.01 2.39 -19.32
N ALA A 215 16.42 1.19 -19.30
CA ALA A 215 15.24 0.88 -20.10
C ALA A 215 14.04 1.74 -19.68
N GLU A 216 13.80 1.91 -18.38
CA GLU A 216 12.71 2.74 -17.85
C GLU A 216 12.88 4.21 -18.26
N ILE A 217 14.09 4.77 -18.11
CA ILE A 217 14.38 6.14 -18.57
C ILE A 217 14.16 6.27 -20.08
N ALA A 218 14.61 5.30 -20.88
CA ALA A 218 14.42 5.33 -22.32
C ALA A 218 12.94 5.26 -22.70
N ALA A 219 12.13 4.45 -22.00
CA ALA A 219 10.69 4.35 -22.22
C ALA A 219 9.97 5.67 -21.90
N GLN A 220 10.31 6.31 -20.77
CA GLN A 220 9.75 7.62 -20.40
C GLN A 220 10.16 8.74 -21.35
N ASP A 221 11.34 8.65 -21.98
CA ASP A 221 11.78 9.55 -23.05
C ASP A 221 11.14 9.20 -24.42
N GLU A 222 10.22 8.23 -24.48
CA GLU A 222 9.62 7.66 -25.71
C GLU A 222 10.64 7.09 -26.70
N ARG A 223 11.87 6.79 -26.23
CA ARG A 223 12.92 6.10 -26.99
C ARG A 223 12.67 4.60 -26.93
N TRP A 224 11.57 4.17 -27.55
CA TRP A 224 11.07 2.80 -27.45
C TRP A 224 12.06 1.74 -27.90
N ASP A 225 12.79 1.99 -28.98
CA ASP A 225 13.76 1.02 -29.51
C ASP A 225 14.98 0.90 -28.59
N ASP A 226 15.43 1.99 -27.97
CA ASP A 226 16.49 1.97 -26.96
C ASP A 226 16.03 1.20 -25.71
N ALA A 227 14.81 1.46 -25.24
CA ALA A 227 14.23 0.78 -24.08
C ALA A 227 14.12 -0.74 -24.33
N LEU A 228 13.63 -1.13 -25.49
CA LEU A 228 13.55 -2.53 -25.90
C LEU A 228 14.95 -3.16 -26.01
N ALA A 229 15.94 -2.45 -26.56
CA ALA A 229 17.31 -2.96 -26.65
C ALA A 229 17.94 -3.23 -25.27
N GLU A 230 17.70 -2.35 -24.29
CA GLU A 230 18.14 -2.56 -22.91
C GLU A 230 17.47 -3.78 -22.26
N VAL A 231 16.18 -3.97 -22.48
CA VAL A 231 15.45 -5.16 -21.97
C VAL A 231 15.90 -6.45 -22.68
N GLU A 232 16.13 -6.43 -23.99
CA GLU A 232 16.65 -7.58 -24.73
C GLU A 232 18.05 -7.97 -24.25
N ARG A 233 18.89 -7.01 -23.84
CA ARG A 233 20.20 -7.30 -23.24
C ARG A 233 20.07 -8.13 -21.97
N LEU A 234 19.08 -7.86 -21.13
CA LEU A 234 18.79 -8.66 -19.93
C LEU A 234 18.29 -10.06 -20.32
N LEU A 235 17.32 -10.13 -21.24
CA LEU A 235 16.71 -11.39 -21.67
C LEU A 235 17.69 -12.32 -22.42
N ALA A 236 18.69 -11.76 -23.10
CA ALA A 236 19.75 -12.54 -23.73
C ALA A 236 20.66 -13.24 -22.72
N ARG A 237 20.84 -12.65 -21.52
CA ARG A 237 21.60 -13.25 -20.42
C ARG A 237 20.77 -14.22 -19.60
N ASN A 238 19.50 -13.88 -19.37
CA ASN A 238 18.55 -14.69 -18.64
C ASN A 238 17.15 -14.55 -19.28
N ASP A 239 16.76 -15.54 -20.07
CA ASP A 239 15.49 -15.56 -20.81
C ASP A 239 14.24 -15.66 -19.90
N LYS A 240 14.46 -15.91 -18.61
CA LYS A 240 13.47 -15.99 -17.53
C LYS A 240 13.56 -14.82 -16.55
N ASP A 241 14.31 -13.75 -16.86
CA ASP A 241 14.32 -12.57 -16.00
C ASP A 241 12.91 -11.94 -15.94
N VAL A 242 12.23 -12.12 -14.80
CA VAL A 242 10.84 -11.71 -14.64
C VAL A 242 10.69 -10.18 -14.70
N ARG A 243 11.68 -9.42 -14.21
CA ARG A 243 11.66 -7.96 -14.25
C ARG A 243 11.80 -7.47 -15.70
N ALA A 244 12.70 -8.07 -16.47
CA ALA A 244 12.87 -7.75 -17.89
C ALA A 244 11.63 -8.14 -18.72
N LEU A 245 11.03 -9.30 -18.47
CA LEU A 245 9.79 -9.72 -19.16
C LEU A 245 8.63 -8.75 -18.90
N VAL A 246 8.45 -8.31 -17.65
CA VAL A 246 7.40 -7.34 -17.29
C VAL A 246 7.72 -5.95 -17.86
N ALA A 247 8.98 -5.51 -17.83
CA ALA A 247 9.39 -4.25 -18.45
C ALA A 247 9.11 -4.27 -19.97
N LYS A 248 9.39 -5.38 -20.66
CA LYS A 248 9.04 -5.53 -22.09
C LYS A 248 7.54 -5.38 -22.33
N VAL A 249 6.72 -5.98 -21.47
CA VAL A 249 5.25 -5.85 -21.54
C VAL A 249 4.83 -4.39 -21.35
N ALA A 250 5.38 -3.69 -20.36
CA ALA A 250 5.08 -2.28 -20.12
C ALA A 250 5.45 -1.41 -21.33
N ILE A 251 6.69 -1.53 -21.82
CA ILE A 251 7.19 -0.76 -22.98
C ILE A 251 6.33 -0.99 -24.23
N LEU A 252 5.96 -2.24 -24.54
CA LEU A 252 5.12 -2.54 -25.71
C LEU A 252 3.71 -1.97 -25.57
N ARG A 253 3.16 -1.93 -24.35
CA ARG A 253 1.83 -1.35 -24.09
C ARG A 253 1.85 0.16 -24.14
N GLU A 254 2.86 0.79 -23.55
CA GLU A 254 3.03 2.25 -23.58
C GLU A 254 3.28 2.75 -25.01
N ARG A 255 4.14 2.07 -25.78
CA ARG A 255 4.38 2.38 -27.20
C ARG A 255 3.10 2.31 -28.03
N ALA A 256 2.20 1.36 -27.73
CA ALA A 256 0.94 1.23 -28.43
C ALA A 256 -0.05 2.37 -28.07
N GLY A 257 0.10 2.98 -26.90
CA GLY A 257 -0.68 4.15 -26.47
C GLY A 257 -2.19 3.99 -26.69
N ASP A 258 -2.81 5.06 -27.18
CA ASP A 258 -4.26 5.12 -27.47
C ASP A 258 -4.67 4.28 -28.69
N GLU A 259 -3.73 3.95 -29.60
CA GLU A 259 -4.00 3.03 -30.72
C GLU A 259 -4.32 1.62 -30.21
N GLY A 260 -3.76 1.28 -29.04
CA GLY A 260 -3.95 -0.01 -28.38
C GLY A 260 -3.20 -1.15 -29.05
N LEU A 261 -3.28 -2.33 -28.43
CA LEU A 261 -2.60 -3.52 -28.95
C LEU A 261 -3.40 -4.15 -30.09
N ASP A 262 -2.82 -4.18 -31.29
CA ASP A 262 -3.31 -5.00 -32.41
C ASP A 262 -3.36 -6.50 -32.02
N PRO A 263 -4.08 -7.36 -32.78
CA PRO A 263 -4.25 -8.76 -32.41
C PRO A 263 -2.95 -9.56 -32.25
N ASP A 264 -1.93 -9.30 -33.07
CA ASP A 264 -0.67 -10.02 -33.05
C ASP A 264 0.22 -9.55 -31.90
N LEU A 265 0.31 -8.22 -31.72
CA LEU A 265 1.01 -7.63 -30.58
C LEU A 265 0.36 -8.04 -29.26
N ARG A 266 -0.97 -8.09 -29.19
CA ARG A 266 -1.71 -8.57 -28.02
C ARG A 266 -1.38 -10.03 -27.70
N LYS A 267 -1.26 -10.89 -28.72
CA LYS A 267 -0.84 -12.28 -28.55
C LYS A 267 0.59 -12.36 -28.04
N GLN A 268 1.49 -11.52 -28.55
CA GLN A 268 2.88 -11.43 -28.10
C GLN A 268 2.97 -10.97 -26.63
N VAL A 269 2.30 -9.88 -26.27
CA VAL A 269 2.24 -9.36 -24.89
C VAL A 269 1.67 -10.41 -23.95
N ARG A 270 0.59 -11.10 -24.32
CA ARG A 270 0.03 -12.20 -23.53
C ARG A 270 1.04 -13.32 -23.31
N ALA A 271 1.79 -13.71 -24.34
CA ALA A 271 2.81 -14.74 -24.22
C ALA A 271 3.95 -14.32 -23.28
N LEU A 272 4.35 -13.05 -23.30
CA LEU A 272 5.32 -12.48 -22.37
C LEU A 272 4.81 -12.52 -20.92
N CYS A 273 3.57 -12.11 -20.67
CA CYS A 273 2.97 -12.22 -19.33
C CYS A 273 2.97 -13.67 -18.81
N ILE A 274 2.61 -14.65 -19.67
CA ILE A 274 2.62 -16.07 -19.30
C ILE A 274 4.05 -16.54 -18.98
N ARG A 275 5.05 -16.12 -19.76
CA ARG A 275 6.46 -16.43 -19.48
C ARG A 275 6.90 -15.84 -18.15
N ALA A 276 6.52 -14.60 -17.85
CA ALA A 276 6.86 -13.93 -16.59
C ALA A 276 6.26 -14.68 -15.38
N ILE A 277 4.97 -15.03 -15.43
CA ILE A 277 4.29 -15.80 -14.36
C ILE A 277 4.91 -17.20 -14.20
N ARG A 278 5.35 -17.84 -15.29
CA ARG A 278 6.04 -19.14 -15.20
C ARG A 278 7.45 -19.02 -14.61
N ALA A 279 8.13 -17.91 -14.85
CA ALA A 279 9.45 -17.64 -14.29
C ALA A 279 9.37 -17.38 -12.78
N ASP A 280 8.38 -16.58 -12.36
CA ASP A 280 8.08 -16.34 -10.95
C ASP A 280 6.55 -16.16 -10.74
N PRO A 281 5.85 -17.17 -10.21
CA PRO A 281 4.40 -17.10 -9.99
C PRO A 281 4.00 -16.19 -8.82
N THR A 282 4.97 -15.67 -8.06
CA THR A 282 4.75 -14.75 -6.94
C THR A 282 5.07 -13.31 -7.28
N PHE A 283 5.60 -13.04 -8.48
CA PHE A 283 5.92 -11.68 -8.93
C PHE A 283 4.65 -10.92 -9.32
N VAL A 284 4.11 -10.16 -8.36
CA VAL A 284 2.84 -9.42 -8.48
C VAL A 284 2.74 -8.54 -9.74
N PRO A 285 3.79 -7.81 -10.19
CA PRO A 285 3.71 -7.04 -11.43
C PRO A 285 3.40 -7.88 -12.68
N ALA A 286 3.88 -9.14 -12.75
CA ALA A 286 3.54 -10.05 -13.85
C ALA A 286 2.07 -10.49 -13.79
N LEU A 287 1.57 -10.78 -12.58
CA LEU A 287 0.17 -11.13 -12.35
C LEU A 287 -0.76 -9.98 -12.73
N LEU A 288 -0.44 -8.74 -12.31
CA LEU A 288 -1.16 -7.52 -12.66
C LEU A 288 -1.20 -7.31 -14.18
N ALA A 289 -0.05 -7.37 -14.84
CA ALA A 289 0.03 -7.20 -16.29
C ALA A 289 -0.83 -8.21 -17.07
N TYR A 290 -0.85 -9.47 -16.63
CA TYR A 290 -1.74 -10.48 -17.23
C TYR A 290 -3.21 -10.17 -16.95
N ALA A 291 -3.57 -9.86 -15.71
CA ALA A 291 -4.96 -9.65 -15.30
C ALA A 291 -5.57 -8.43 -16.01
N GLN A 292 -4.83 -7.33 -16.11
CA GLN A 292 -5.23 -6.14 -16.87
C GLN A 292 -5.50 -6.49 -18.33
N LEU A 293 -4.53 -7.13 -19.00
CA LEU A 293 -4.66 -7.53 -20.41
C LEU A 293 -5.85 -8.47 -20.63
N ALA A 294 -6.08 -9.40 -19.70
CA ALA A 294 -7.17 -10.37 -19.80
C ALA A 294 -8.55 -9.72 -19.65
N LEU A 295 -8.66 -8.67 -18.83
CA LEU A 295 -9.92 -7.95 -18.60
C LEU A 295 -10.21 -6.90 -19.70
N GLU A 296 -9.22 -6.48 -20.49
CA GLU A 296 -9.47 -5.64 -21.67
C GLU A 296 -10.31 -6.35 -22.74
N LYS A 297 -10.20 -7.68 -22.83
CA LYS A 297 -10.91 -8.46 -23.85
C LYS A 297 -12.41 -8.55 -23.54
N ASP A 298 -13.26 -8.42 -24.55
CA ASP A 298 -14.68 -8.74 -24.46
C ASP A 298 -14.94 -10.26 -24.33
N GLY A 299 -16.05 -10.60 -23.70
CA GLY A 299 -16.46 -11.98 -23.42
C GLY A 299 -16.13 -12.48 -22.01
N PRO A 300 -16.32 -13.79 -21.75
CA PRO A 300 -16.30 -14.35 -20.41
C PRO A 300 -14.90 -14.34 -19.80
N VAL A 301 -14.86 -14.05 -18.49
CA VAL A 301 -13.63 -14.13 -17.70
C VAL A 301 -13.24 -15.61 -17.54
N SER A 302 -11.99 -15.94 -17.88
CA SER A 302 -11.47 -17.29 -17.68
C SER A 302 -11.21 -17.60 -16.20
N HIS A 303 -11.38 -18.86 -15.80
CA HIS A 303 -11.01 -19.32 -14.45
C HIS A 303 -9.53 -19.09 -14.10
N THR A 304 -8.65 -19.04 -15.11
CA THR A 304 -7.23 -18.69 -14.90
C THR A 304 -7.08 -17.23 -14.46
N THR A 305 -7.84 -16.32 -15.08
CA THR A 305 -7.84 -14.89 -14.71
C THR A 305 -8.35 -14.70 -13.27
N GLU A 306 -9.40 -15.42 -12.88
CA GLU A 306 -9.93 -15.37 -11.51
C GLU A 306 -8.88 -15.78 -10.48
N LYS A 307 -8.18 -16.90 -10.72
CA LYS A 307 -7.10 -17.39 -9.84
C LYS A 307 -5.93 -16.41 -9.75
N ILE A 308 -5.58 -15.76 -10.85
CA ILE A 308 -4.52 -14.75 -10.88
C ILE A 308 -4.93 -13.53 -10.04
N ILE A 309 -6.16 -13.03 -10.20
CA ILE A 309 -6.66 -11.90 -9.39
C ILE A 309 -6.70 -12.25 -7.90
N ALA A 310 -7.17 -13.46 -7.55
CA ALA A 310 -7.12 -13.94 -6.17
C ALA A 310 -5.68 -14.02 -5.63
N SER A 311 -4.72 -14.41 -6.46
CA SER A 311 -3.30 -14.46 -6.08
C SER A 311 -2.71 -13.07 -5.86
N ILE A 312 -3.09 -12.07 -6.67
CA ILE A 312 -2.71 -10.67 -6.45
C ILE A 312 -3.17 -10.19 -5.07
N ASN A 313 -4.46 -10.38 -4.76
CA ASN A 313 -5.04 -9.98 -3.47
C ASN A 313 -4.44 -10.73 -2.27
N TYR A 314 -3.90 -11.93 -2.50
CA TYR A 314 -3.22 -12.69 -1.46
C TYR A 314 -1.77 -12.23 -1.23
N LEU A 315 -1.03 -11.99 -2.32
CA LEU A 315 0.41 -11.66 -2.29
C LEU A 315 0.67 -10.18 -1.94
N ALA A 316 -0.20 -9.28 -2.41
CA ALA A 316 -0.14 -7.85 -2.17
C ALA A 316 -1.53 -7.32 -1.77
N PRO A 317 -2.05 -7.69 -0.59
CA PRO A 317 -3.36 -7.23 -0.11
C PRO A 317 -3.47 -5.69 0.04
N GLU A 318 -2.34 -5.00 0.16
CA GLU A 318 -2.25 -3.55 0.35
C GLU A 318 -2.46 -2.75 -0.94
N ILE A 319 -2.17 -3.34 -2.11
CA ILE A 319 -2.34 -2.62 -3.38
C ILE A 319 -3.82 -2.58 -3.78
N GLU A 320 -4.29 -1.42 -4.21
CA GLU A 320 -5.70 -1.22 -4.58
C GLU A 320 -6.04 -1.87 -5.91
N GLU A 321 -5.07 -1.96 -6.81
CA GLU A 321 -5.23 -2.48 -8.17
C GLU A 321 -5.80 -3.90 -8.17
N GLY A 322 -5.39 -4.75 -7.22
CA GLY A 322 -5.94 -6.10 -7.10
C GLY A 322 -7.45 -6.11 -6.81
N ARG A 323 -7.90 -5.23 -5.91
CA ARG A 323 -9.32 -5.06 -5.55
C ARG A 323 -10.13 -4.45 -6.69
N ILE A 324 -9.54 -3.51 -7.43
CA ILE A 324 -10.16 -2.91 -8.62
C ILE A 324 -10.32 -3.96 -9.73
N LEU A 325 -9.29 -4.78 -9.99
CA LEU A 325 -9.35 -5.87 -10.97
C LEU A 325 -10.42 -6.90 -10.59
N GLU A 326 -10.55 -7.22 -9.30
CA GLU A 326 -11.60 -8.10 -8.80
C GLU A 326 -13.00 -7.50 -9.00
N ALA A 327 -13.20 -6.21 -8.77
CA ALA A 327 -14.48 -5.54 -9.04
C ALA A 327 -14.81 -5.55 -10.54
N LYS A 328 -13.83 -5.24 -11.41
CA LYS A 328 -13.97 -5.32 -12.88
C LYS A 328 -14.33 -6.73 -13.35
N MET A 329 -13.70 -7.74 -12.74
CA MET A 329 -13.99 -9.15 -12.99
C MET A 329 -15.43 -9.52 -12.61
N LEU A 330 -15.91 -9.10 -11.43
CA LEU A 330 -17.28 -9.36 -10.97
C LEU A 330 -18.32 -8.71 -11.90
N ALA A 331 -18.10 -7.45 -12.29
CA ALA A 331 -18.97 -6.76 -13.23
C ALA A 331 -19.05 -7.48 -14.59
N LYS A 332 -17.92 -7.93 -15.14
CA LYS A 332 -17.88 -8.74 -16.38
C LYS A 332 -18.58 -10.10 -16.26
N LYS A 333 -18.68 -10.65 -15.05
CA LYS A 333 -19.43 -11.88 -14.76
C LYS A 333 -20.92 -11.62 -14.49
N GLY A 334 -21.39 -10.38 -14.60
CA GLY A 334 -22.78 -9.98 -14.34
C GLY A 334 -23.09 -9.72 -12.87
N ASP A 335 -22.13 -9.88 -11.96
CA ASP A 335 -22.29 -9.60 -10.53
C ASP A 335 -21.93 -8.13 -10.24
N LEU A 336 -22.74 -7.23 -10.80
CA LEU A 336 -22.58 -5.78 -10.63
C LEU A 336 -22.79 -5.35 -9.17
N GLU A 337 -23.64 -6.07 -8.41
CA GLU A 337 -23.89 -5.75 -7.02
C GLU A 337 -22.64 -5.93 -6.17
N SER A 338 -21.99 -7.10 -6.23
CA SER A 338 -20.73 -7.33 -5.49
C SER A 338 -19.61 -6.41 -5.96
N ALA A 339 -19.55 -6.10 -7.27
CA ALA A 339 -18.59 -5.16 -7.81
C ALA A 339 -18.76 -3.75 -7.20
N ARG A 340 -19.99 -3.25 -7.14
CA ARG A 340 -20.32 -1.96 -6.50
C ARG A 340 -20.00 -1.97 -5.01
N GLN A 341 -20.34 -3.03 -4.29
CA GLN A 341 -20.04 -3.13 -2.86
C GLN A 341 -18.53 -3.01 -2.57
N LYS A 342 -17.68 -3.60 -3.41
CA LYS A 342 -16.22 -3.49 -3.27
C LYS A 342 -15.72 -2.05 -3.47
N ILE A 343 -16.13 -1.38 -4.56
CA ILE A 343 -15.71 0.01 -4.81
C ILE A 343 -16.29 0.97 -3.78
N SER A 344 -17.54 0.78 -3.35
CA SER A 344 -18.15 1.57 -2.27
C SER A 344 -17.40 1.41 -0.95
N LEU A 345 -16.90 0.21 -0.64
CA LEU A 345 -16.05 0.01 0.52
C LEU A 345 -14.75 0.84 0.39
N MET A 346 -14.04 0.74 -0.74
CA MET A 346 -12.83 1.54 -0.99
C MET A 346 -13.11 3.05 -0.90
N MET A 347 -14.21 3.51 -1.49
CA MET A 347 -14.66 4.90 -1.41
C MET A 347 -14.93 5.35 0.02
N SER A 348 -15.44 4.48 0.89
CA SER A 348 -15.65 4.78 2.32
C SER A 348 -14.34 4.98 3.09
N TRP A 349 -13.20 4.56 2.53
CA TRP A 349 -11.86 4.74 3.09
C TRP A 349 -11.09 5.90 2.45
N ALA A 350 -11.61 6.49 1.36
CA ALA A 350 -10.92 7.51 0.59
C ALA A 350 -10.53 8.74 1.43
N GLY A 351 -9.26 9.11 1.35
CA GLY A 351 -8.61 10.18 2.13
C GLY A 351 -8.94 11.59 1.65
N GLY A 352 -9.69 11.75 0.55
CA GLY A 352 -9.99 13.08 0.00
C GLY A 352 -10.97 13.09 -1.16
N ILE A 353 -11.26 14.30 -1.67
CA ILE A 353 -12.22 14.51 -2.77
C ILE A 353 -11.70 13.92 -4.08
N ARG A 354 -10.40 14.04 -4.36
CA ARG A 354 -9.80 13.54 -5.61
C ARG A 354 -9.94 12.03 -5.73
N GLU A 355 -9.63 11.32 -4.65
CA GLU A 355 -9.71 9.85 -4.59
C GLU A 355 -11.16 9.37 -4.65
N ARG A 356 -12.08 10.02 -3.92
CA ARG A 356 -13.52 9.74 -4.06
C ARG A 356 -14.02 9.86 -5.50
N LYS A 357 -13.63 10.93 -6.21
CA LYS A 357 -13.96 11.11 -7.62
C LYS A 357 -13.36 10.03 -8.53
N GLN A 358 -12.21 9.45 -8.16
CA GLN A 358 -11.67 8.29 -8.90
C GLN A 358 -12.56 7.07 -8.71
N TYR A 359 -13.01 6.78 -7.48
CA TYR A 359 -13.93 5.67 -7.21
C TYR A 359 -15.32 5.87 -7.84
N GLU A 360 -15.84 7.10 -7.88
CA GLU A 360 -17.09 7.42 -8.58
C GLU A 360 -17.00 7.08 -10.07
N ARG A 361 -15.92 7.48 -10.74
CA ARG A 361 -15.68 7.12 -12.14
C ARG A 361 -15.51 5.61 -12.33
N LEU A 362 -14.86 4.92 -11.38
CA LEU A 362 -14.75 3.46 -11.44
C LEU A 362 -16.13 2.79 -11.33
N LEU A 363 -17.06 3.30 -10.52
CA LEU A 363 -18.42 2.78 -10.48
C LEU A 363 -19.13 2.92 -11.83
N GLU A 364 -19.01 4.08 -12.48
CA GLU A 364 -19.55 4.31 -13.84
C GLU A 364 -18.93 3.35 -14.87
N GLU A 365 -17.62 3.11 -14.80
CA GLU A 365 -16.94 2.12 -15.65
C GLU A 365 -17.49 0.70 -15.44
N LEU A 366 -17.74 0.29 -14.19
CA LEU A 366 -18.27 -1.04 -13.89
C LEU A 366 -19.67 -1.25 -14.46
N GLU A 367 -20.52 -0.22 -14.45
CA GLU A 367 -21.85 -0.26 -15.04
C GLU A 367 -21.77 -0.43 -16.56
N ALA A 368 -20.91 0.35 -17.22
CA ALA A 368 -20.68 0.23 -18.66
C ALA A 368 -20.13 -1.16 -19.04
N LEU A 369 -19.24 -1.72 -18.22
CA LEU A 369 -18.71 -3.08 -18.41
C LEU A 369 -19.79 -4.16 -18.27
N ALA A 370 -20.66 -4.03 -17.26
CA ALA A 370 -21.75 -4.98 -17.03
C ALA A 370 -22.79 -4.96 -18.16
N GLU A 371 -23.10 -3.78 -18.71
CA GLU A 371 -24.02 -3.66 -19.86
C GLU A 371 -23.42 -4.29 -21.13
N LYS A 372 -22.13 -4.08 -21.40
CA LYS A 372 -21.44 -4.74 -22.53
C LYS A 372 -21.40 -6.26 -22.38
N ALA A 373 -21.27 -6.77 -21.16
CA ALA A 373 -21.26 -8.22 -20.90
C ALA A 373 -22.64 -8.87 -21.11
N LYS A 374 -23.74 -8.10 -21.09
CA LYS A 374 -25.09 -8.60 -21.41
C LYS A 374 -25.39 -8.60 -22.90
N SER A 375 -24.71 -7.76 -23.69
CA SER A 375 -25.01 -7.54 -25.10
C SER A 375 -24.17 -8.37 -26.08
N GLY A 376 -23.13 -9.07 -25.60
CA GLY A 376 -22.29 -9.98 -26.39
C GLY A 376 -22.27 -11.38 -25.79
#